data_AF-A0A7D6Z553-F1
#
_entry.id   AF-A0A7D6Z553-F1
#
_cell.length_a   1.000
_cell.length_b   1.000
_cell.length_c   1.000
_cell.angle_alpha   90.00
_cell.angle_beta   90.00
_cell.angle_gamma   90.00
#
_symmetry.space_group_name_H-M   'P 1'
#
loop_
_entity.id
_entity.type
_entity.pdbx_description
1 polymer ?
#
loop_
_entity_poly.entity_id
_entity_poly.type
_entity_poly.pdbx_seq_one_letter_code
_entity_poly.pdbx_strand_id
1 'polypeptide(L)'
;MKDRTGLEDQVPLRVTVEFTDAVNRSLGVRWSPATEAGARKKFEYARIFLVELSDRPHRTYLDIVEHHPWTSVQLPPALAAGEYAIEIDAYGSASWGDGRLDAHGRSPSFTVGPVPTGEPAA
;
A
#
# COMPACT_ATOMS: atom_id res chain seq x y z
N MET A 1 -17.78 18.47 -2.54
CA MET A 1 -18.05 17.15 -3.13
C MET A 1 -17.00 16.97 -4.23
N LYS A 2 -15.83 16.41 -3.92
CA LYS A 2 -14.67 16.39 -4.84
C LYS A 2 -14.82 15.26 -5.85
N ASP A 3 -14.55 15.59 -7.11
CA ASP A 3 -14.60 14.79 -8.32
C ASP A 3 -14.26 13.32 -8.13
N ARG A 4 -15.26 12.45 -8.30
CA ARG A 4 -15.08 10.99 -8.49
C ARG A 4 -14.96 10.61 -9.97
N THR A 5 -14.86 11.60 -10.85
CA THR A 5 -14.72 11.43 -12.30
C THR A 5 -13.32 10.89 -12.60
N GLY A 6 -13.18 9.56 -12.61
CA GLY A 6 -11.90 8.87 -12.80
C GLY A 6 -11.76 7.56 -12.02
N LEU A 7 -12.69 7.26 -11.10
CA LEU A 7 -12.73 5.98 -10.38
C LEU A 7 -13.46 4.86 -11.15
N GLU A 8 -14.26 5.21 -12.16
CA GLU A 8 -15.14 4.26 -12.85
C GLU A 8 -14.40 3.27 -13.78
N ASP A 9 -13.14 3.56 -14.13
CA ASP A 9 -12.33 2.71 -15.02
C ASP A 9 -11.16 2.02 -14.30
N GLN A 10 -11.02 2.25 -12.99
CA GLN A 10 -9.95 1.66 -12.19
C GLN A 10 -10.21 0.19 -11.95
N VAL A 11 -9.22 -0.65 -12.23
CA VAL A 11 -9.27 -2.05 -11.85
C VAL A 11 -9.12 -2.15 -10.32
N PRO A 12 -10.07 -2.77 -9.62
CA PRO A 12 -9.91 -3.00 -8.18
C PRO A 12 -8.82 -4.04 -7.93
N LEU A 13 -7.93 -3.76 -6.99
CA LEU A 13 -6.90 -4.69 -6.51
C LEU A 13 -7.29 -5.29 -5.16
N ARG A 14 -7.04 -6.59 -5.01
CA ARG A 14 -6.98 -7.25 -3.71
C ARG A 14 -5.56 -7.09 -3.18
N VAL A 15 -5.42 -6.42 -2.03
CA VAL A 15 -4.12 -6.21 -1.38
C VAL A 15 -4.05 -7.03 -0.10
N THR A 16 -2.96 -7.77 0.06
CA THR A 16 -2.67 -8.57 1.25
C THR A 16 -1.36 -8.12 1.86
N VAL A 17 -1.33 -8.05 3.19
CA VAL A 17 -0.16 -7.67 3.97
C VAL A 17 0.11 -8.70 5.06
N GLU A 18 1.38 -8.97 5.30
CA GLU A 18 1.84 -9.86 6.38
C GLU A 18 3.11 -9.29 7.02
N PHE A 19 3.20 -9.32 8.35
CA PHE A 19 4.46 -8.98 9.03
C PHE A 19 5.47 -10.09 8.77
N THR A 20 6.67 -9.71 8.34
CA THR A 20 7.73 -10.66 7.97
C THR A 20 8.83 -10.75 9.04
N ASP A 21 8.69 -10.03 10.15
CA ASP A 21 9.62 -10.08 11.28
C ASP A 21 8.88 -10.07 12.62
N ALA A 22 9.58 -10.48 13.67
CA ALA A 22 9.03 -10.62 15.02
C ALA A 22 8.79 -9.27 15.74
N VAL A 23 9.41 -8.17 15.27
CA VAL A 23 9.22 -6.82 15.83
C VAL A 23 8.14 -6.02 15.09
N ASN A 24 7.45 -6.64 14.13
CA ASN A 24 6.37 -6.06 13.32
C ASN A 24 6.79 -4.75 12.63
N ARG A 25 7.99 -4.73 12.03
CA ARG A 25 8.55 -3.53 11.36
C ARG A 25 8.70 -3.66 9.84
N SER A 26 8.54 -4.85 9.31
CA SER A 26 8.69 -5.22 7.91
C SER A 26 7.39 -5.87 7.46
N LEU A 27 6.88 -5.43 6.33
CA LEU A 27 5.64 -5.93 5.74
C LEU A 27 5.92 -6.55 4.38
N GLY A 28 5.57 -7.81 4.23
CA GLY A 28 5.35 -8.42 2.93
C GLY A 28 4.03 -7.89 2.37
N VAL A 29 4.09 -7.29 1.19
CA VAL A 29 2.93 -6.73 0.50
C VAL A 29 2.76 -7.48 -0.81
N ARG A 30 1.55 -7.96 -1.09
CA ARG A 30 1.17 -8.54 -2.38
C ARG A 30 -0.14 -7.94 -2.86
N TRP A 31 -0.29 -7.80 -4.17
CA TRP A 31 -1.55 -7.38 -4.78
C TRP A 31 -1.90 -8.23 -5.98
N SER A 32 -3.18 -8.33 -6.29
CA SER A 32 -3.65 -8.95 -7.51
C SER A 32 -4.96 -8.31 -7.98
N PRO A 33 -5.28 -8.37 -9.27
CA PRO A 33 -6.58 -7.89 -9.75
C PRO A 33 -7.71 -8.66 -9.08
N ALA A 34 -8.71 -7.95 -8.57
CA ALA A 34 -9.86 -8.56 -7.92
C ALA A 34 -10.90 -9.12 -8.92
N THR A 35 -10.74 -8.83 -10.22
CA THR A 35 -11.66 -9.24 -11.29
C THR A 35 -10.89 -9.89 -12.44
N GLU A 36 -11.55 -10.81 -13.16
CA GLU A 36 -10.97 -11.45 -14.36
C GLU A 36 -10.64 -10.45 -15.47
N ALA A 37 -11.46 -9.39 -15.63
CA ALA A 37 -11.18 -8.32 -16.57
C ALA A 37 -9.88 -7.59 -16.21
N GLY A 38 -9.65 -7.36 -14.91
CA GLY A 38 -8.40 -6.79 -14.40
C GLY A 38 -7.18 -7.69 -14.59
N ALA A 39 -7.34 -9.01 -14.51
CA ALA A 39 -6.27 -9.98 -14.71
C ALA A 39 -5.68 -9.97 -16.13
N ARG A 40 -6.43 -9.46 -17.12
CA ARG A 40 -5.96 -9.28 -18.50
C ARG A 40 -5.16 -7.99 -18.69
N LYS A 41 -5.26 -7.01 -17.78
CA LYS A 41 -4.44 -5.81 -17.81
C LYS A 41 -3.05 -6.12 -17.23
N LYS A 42 -2.01 -5.66 -17.92
CA LYS A 42 -0.64 -5.70 -17.42
C LYS A 42 -0.37 -4.38 -16.69
N PHE A 43 0.05 -4.47 -15.43
CA PHE A 43 0.53 -3.33 -14.66
C PHE A 43 2.06 -3.36 -14.64
N GLU A 44 2.69 -2.26 -15.05
CA GLU A 44 4.14 -2.15 -15.12
C GLU A 44 4.72 -1.51 -13.87
N TYR A 45 3.96 -0.64 -13.19
CA TYR A 45 4.41 0.08 -12.00
C TYR A 45 3.34 0.03 -10.91
N ALA A 46 3.76 -0.05 -9.65
CA ALA A 46 2.88 0.06 -8.50
C ALA A 46 3.52 0.94 -7.43
N ARG A 47 2.85 2.03 -7.04
CA ARG A 47 3.24 2.87 -5.91
C ARG A 47 2.56 2.36 -4.65
N ILE A 48 3.33 2.32 -3.58
CA ILE A 48 2.91 1.77 -2.29
C ILE A 48 2.82 2.90 -1.30
N PHE A 49 1.69 2.97 -0.61
CA PHE A 49 1.43 3.96 0.40
C PHE A 49 1.01 3.30 1.71
N LEU A 50 1.51 3.85 2.81
CA LEU A 50 1.01 3.59 4.14
C LEU A 50 -0.05 4.62 4.48
N VAL A 51 -1.21 4.17 4.95
CA VAL A 51 -2.32 5.04 5.32
C VAL A 51 -2.61 4.89 6.80
N GLU A 52 -2.46 5.98 7.55
CA GLU A 52 -2.90 6.07 8.94
C GLU A 52 -4.43 6.16 8.99
N LEU A 53 -5.06 5.33 9.81
CA LEU A 53 -6.53 5.25 9.94
C LEU A 53 -7.02 6.02 11.16
N SER A 54 -6.60 7.28 11.27
CA SER A 54 -7.04 8.20 12.31
C SER A 54 -8.11 9.18 11.78
N ASP A 55 -8.62 10.05 12.65
CA ASP A 55 -9.58 11.11 12.30
C ASP A 55 -9.08 12.00 11.15
N ARG A 56 -7.76 12.13 11.01
CA ARG A 56 -7.09 12.82 9.91
C ARG A 56 -6.17 11.85 9.16
N PRO A 57 -6.70 11.07 8.21
CA PRO A 57 -5.91 10.06 7.52
C PRO A 57 -4.73 10.70 6.79
N HIS A 58 -3.53 10.20 7.08
CA HIS A 58 -2.30 10.60 6.40
C HIS A 58 -1.80 9.46 5.51
N ARG A 59 -1.44 9.80 4.27
CA ARG A 59 -0.94 8.88 3.27
C ARG A 59 0.54 9.13 3.04
N THR A 60 1.38 8.18 3.43
CA THR A 60 2.83 8.24 3.32
C THR A 60 3.30 7.36 2.17
N TYR A 61 4.06 7.91 1.23
CA TYR A 61 4.71 7.12 0.18
C TYR A 61 5.82 6.25 0.78
N LEU A 62 5.80 4.95 0.46
CA LEU A 62 6.82 4.01 0.91
C LEU A 62 7.79 3.63 -0.21
N ASP A 63 7.25 3.22 -1.36
CA ASP A 63 8.06 2.62 -2.42
C ASP A 63 7.33 2.61 -3.78
N ILE A 64 8.09 2.31 -4.84
CA ILE A 64 7.57 1.98 -6.17
C ILE A 64 8.17 0.66 -6.64
N VAL A 65 7.29 -0.21 -7.15
CA VAL A 65 7.66 -1.54 -7.62
C VAL A 65 7.43 -1.64 -9.12
N GLU A 66 8.37 -2.24 -9.82
CA GLU A 66 8.33 -2.41 -11.27
C GLU A 66 8.09 -3.88 -11.63
N HIS A 67 7.19 -4.13 -12.57
CA HIS A 67 6.98 -5.40 -13.26
C HIS A 67 6.56 -6.62 -12.41
N HIS A 68 6.45 -6.52 -11.08
CA HIS A 68 5.98 -7.60 -10.23
C HIS A 68 4.96 -7.17 -9.16
N PRO A 69 4.02 -8.04 -8.77
CA PRO A 69 2.89 -7.66 -7.93
C PRO A 69 3.12 -7.91 -6.42
N TRP A 70 4.34 -7.74 -5.95
CA TRP A 70 4.73 -8.00 -4.56
C TRP A 70 5.97 -7.21 -4.16
N THR A 71 6.18 -6.94 -2.88
CA THR A 71 7.44 -6.42 -2.34
C THR A 71 7.52 -6.67 -0.82
N SER A 72 8.66 -6.33 -0.22
CA SER A 72 8.81 -6.18 1.23
C SER A 72 9.17 -4.74 1.54
N VAL A 73 8.42 -4.09 2.44
CA VAL A 73 8.65 -2.70 2.84
C VAL A 73 9.00 -2.60 4.32
N GLN A 74 9.92 -1.69 4.65
CA GLN A 74 10.22 -1.32 6.03
C GLN A 74 9.29 -0.19 6.47
N LEU A 75 8.64 -0.35 7.62
CA LEU A 75 7.83 0.70 8.21
C LEU A 75 8.72 1.85 8.73
N PRO A 76 8.35 3.12 8.50
CA PRO A 76 9.12 4.28 8.97
C PRO A 76 9.37 4.24 10.49
N PRO A 77 10.60 4.41 11.00
CA PRO A 77 10.95 4.20 12.41
C PRO A 77 10.12 5.05 13.39
N ALA A 78 9.72 6.25 12.97
CA ALA A 78 8.94 7.19 13.77
C ALA A 78 7.41 7.00 13.66
N LEU A 79 6.94 5.84 13.18
CA LEU A 79 5.50 5.57 13.08
C LEU A 79 4.86 5.54 14.47
N ALA A 80 3.81 6.33 14.67
CA ALA A 80 3.02 6.28 15.89
C ALA A 80 2.31 4.93 16.02
N ALA A 81 2.06 4.48 17.26
CA ALA A 81 1.20 3.32 17.48
C ALA A 81 -0.22 3.64 16.98
N GLY A 82 -0.86 2.70 16.29
CA GLY A 82 -2.18 2.93 15.70
C GLY A 82 -2.59 1.90 14.67
N GLU A 83 -3.75 2.12 14.04
CA GLU A 83 -4.24 1.36 12.91
C GLU A 83 -3.78 1.96 11.58
N TYR A 84 -3.32 1.08 10.69
CA TYR A 84 -2.81 1.42 9.38
C TYR A 84 -3.37 0.50 8.31
N ALA A 85 -3.28 0.91 7.06
CA ALA A 85 -3.49 0.06 5.89
C ALA A 85 -2.42 0.35 4.83
N ILE A 86 -2.23 -0.59 3.89
CA ILE A 86 -1.45 -0.35 2.68
C ILE A 86 -2.40 -0.05 1.53
N GLU A 87 -2.11 0.99 0.79
CA GLU A 87 -2.73 1.29 -0.51
C GLU A 87 -1.74 1.07 -1.64
N ILE A 88 -2.25 0.54 -2.75
CA ILE A 88 -1.51 0.31 -3.98
C ILE A 88 -2.18 1.11 -5.09
N ASP A 89 -1.39 1.93 -5.75
CA ASP A 89 -1.76 2.60 -7.00
C ASP A 89 -0.94 1.98 -8.14
N ALA A 90 -1.57 1.27 -9.07
CA ALA A 90 -0.87 0.61 -10.17
C ALA A 90 -1.19 1.22 -11.54
N TYR A 91 -0.20 1.18 -12.41
CA TYR A 91 -0.14 1.87 -13.70
C TYR A 91 0.29 0.90 -14.80
N GLY A 92 -0.37 0.97 -15.95
CA GLY A 92 -0.12 0.11 -17.11
C GLY A 92 1.12 0.50 -17.94
N SER A 93 1.70 1.69 -17.69
CA SER A 93 2.93 2.13 -18.37
C SER A 93 3.72 3.14 -17.53
N ALA A 94 4.98 3.37 -17.92
CA ALA A 94 5.85 4.41 -17.36
C ALA A 94 5.47 5.83 -17.81
N SER A 95 4.51 5.98 -18.73
CA SER A 95 4.07 7.30 -19.19
C SER A 95 3.17 7.91 -18.13
N TRP A 96 3.77 8.70 -17.24
CA TRP A 96 3.06 9.49 -16.23
C TRP A 96 2.29 10.68 -16.82
N GLY A 97 2.32 10.87 -18.14
CA GLY A 97 1.92 12.10 -18.85
C GLY A 97 0.43 12.44 -18.76
N ASP A 98 -0.43 11.44 -18.58
CA ASP A 98 -1.86 11.59 -18.32
C ASP A 98 -2.23 11.32 -16.85
N GLY A 99 -1.29 10.82 -16.05
CA GLY A 99 -1.45 10.61 -14.60
C GLY A 99 -2.59 9.66 -14.23
N ARG A 100 -3.12 8.90 -15.20
CA ARG A 100 -4.31 8.08 -15.01
C ARG A 100 -3.96 6.86 -14.19
N LEU A 101 -4.67 6.70 -13.08
CA LEU A 101 -4.59 5.52 -12.25
C LEU A 101 -5.31 4.36 -12.95
N ASP A 102 -4.60 3.28 -13.28
CA ASP A 102 -5.19 2.13 -13.96
C ASP A 102 -5.83 1.13 -12.98
N ALA A 103 -5.28 1.02 -11.77
CA ALA A 103 -5.78 0.16 -10.73
C ALA A 103 -5.47 0.68 -9.34
N HIS A 104 -6.37 0.38 -8.41
CA HIS A 104 -6.23 0.77 -7.02
C HIS A 104 -6.73 -0.33 -6.09
N GLY A 105 -6.08 -0.50 -4.96
CA GLY A 105 -6.62 -1.31 -3.88
C GLY A 105 -6.01 -0.97 -2.53
N ARG A 106 -6.73 -1.38 -1.49
CA ARG A 106 -6.35 -1.17 -0.10
C ARG A 106 -6.42 -2.49 0.66
N SER A 107 -5.44 -2.72 1.53
CA SER A 107 -5.42 -3.88 2.41
C SER A 107 -6.48 -3.76 3.52
N PRO A 108 -6.83 -4.88 4.20
CA PRO A 108 -7.39 -4.80 5.54
C PRO A 108 -6.50 -3.95 6.47
N SER A 109 -7.08 -3.41 7.55
CA SER A 109 -6.30 -2.70 8.55
C SER A 109 -5.41 -3.65 9.35
N PHE A 110 -4.30 -3.11 9.84
CA PHE A 110 -3.39 -3.79 10.75
C PHE A 110 -2.92 -2.81 11.82
N THR A 111 -2.59 -3.32 13.00
CA THR A 111 -2.12 -2.51 14.13
C THR A 111 -0.59 -2.48 14.15
N VAL A 112 -0.03 -1.27 14.28
CA VAL A 112 1.37 -1.08 14.64
C VAL A 112 1.43 -0.73 16.12
N GLY A 113 2.14 -1.55 16.89
CA GLY A 113 2.36 -1.33 18.31
C GLY A 113 3.37 -0.21 18.58
N PRO A 114 3.50 0.22 19.84
CA PRO A 114 4.56 1.14 20.23
C PRO A 114 5.93 0.54 19.91
N VAL A 115 6.87 1.37 19.46
CA VAL A 115 8.27 0.95 19.29
C VAL A 115 8.75 0.45 20.67
N PRO A 116 9.27 -0.79 20.79
CA PRO A 116 9.82 -1.25 22.06
C PRO A 116 11.00 -0.34 22.40
N THR A 117 10.78 0.56 23.36
CA THR A 117 11.85 1.35 23.95
C THR A 117 12.75 0.34 24.64
N GLY A 118 13.91 0.05 24.07
CA GLY A 118 14.90 -0.81 24.70
C GLY A 118 15.33 -0.17 26.01
N GLU A 119 14.74 -0.61 27.12
CA GLU A 119 15.32 -0.41 28.43
C GLU A 119 16.41 -1.48 28.56
N PRO A 120 17.71 -1.13 28.62
CA PRO A 120 18.72 -2.12 28.92
C PRO A 120 18.48 -2.61 30.34
N ALA A 121 18.23 -3.91 30.49
CA ALA A 121 18.23 -4.56 31.79
C ALA A 121 19.58 -4.29 32.46
N ALA A 122 19.54 -3.59 33.60
CA ALA A 122 20.68 -3.36 34.47
C ALA A 122 21.07 -4.62 35.24
#